data_AF-A0A0A2V8R5-F1
#
_entry.id   AF-A0A0A2V8R5-F1
#
_cell.length_a   1.000
_cell.length_b   1.000
_cell.length_c   1.000
_cell.angle_alpha   90.00
_cell.angle_beta   90.00
_cell.angle_gamma   90.00
#
_symmetry.space_group_name_H-M   'P 1'
#
loop_
_entity.id
_entity.type
_entity.pdbx_description
1 polymer ?
#
loop_
_entity_poly.entity_id
_entity_poly.type
_entity_poly.pdbx_seq_one_letter_code
_entity_poly.pdbx_strand_id
1 'polypeptide(L)'
;MVYLLLFRLPRKHPAVVANLADLAQSISIMPTSGLIFTAQASLEPVFLLGLLVTVEDHFQIAHEWFQQVIDIPVRSSVSPLYDALVCIQRWMNNEISVPAPNIKMPLTIAERQPWWERMVSKVQEKEAEILCLT
;
A
#
# COMPACT_ATOMS: atom_id res chain seq x y z
N MET A 1 -7.26 -4.40 -7.08
CA MET A 1 -6.95 -3.45 -5.98
C MET A 1 -7.61 -2.06 -6.16
N VAL A 2 -7.34 -1.30 -7.24
CA VAL A 2 -7.91 0.05 -7.47
C VAL A 2 -9.44 0.09 -7.37
N TYR A 3 -10.13 -0.93 -7.92
CA TYR A 3 -11.60 -1.02 -7.82
C TYR A 3 -12.13 -1.05 -6.38
N LEU A 4 -11.43 -1.70 -5.44
CA LEU A 4 -11.91 -1.79 -4.05
C LEU A 4 -11.80 -0.46 -3.32
N LEU A 5 -10.85 0.38 -3.73
CA LEU A 5 -10.69 1.76 -3.28
C LEU A 5 -11.83 2.63 -3.84
N LEU A 6 -12.21 2.45 -5.11
CA LEU A 6 -13.38 3.12 -5.71
C LEU A 6 -14.68 2.78 -4.97
N PHE A 7 -14.81 1.54 -4.49
CA PHE A 7 -15.95 1.12 -3.67
C PHE A 7 -15.88 1.58 -2.21
N ARG A 8 -14.84 2.33 -1.82
CA ARG A 8 -14.57 2.77 -0.43
C ARG A 8 -14.61 1.62 0.57
N LEU A 9 -14.17 0.43 0.17
CA LEU A 9 -14.12 -0.71 1.09
C LEU A 9 -13.02 -0.46 2.14
N PRO A 10 -13.29 -0.65 3.45
CA PRO A 10 -12.28 -0.53 4.50
C PRO A 10 -11.06 -1.43 4.25
N ARG A 11 -9.85 -1.02 4.69
CA ARG A 11 -8.61 -1.82 4.57
C ARG A 11 -8.74 -3.24 5.14
N LYS A 12 -9.53 -3.40 6.21
CA LYS A 12 -9.78 -4.69 6.88
C LYS A 12 -10.96 -5.48 6.27
N HIS A 13 -11.59 -4.99 5.21
CA HIS A 13 -12.68 -5.70 4.56
C HIS A 13 -12.15 -7.01 3.93
N PRO A 14 -12.84 -8.16 4.07
CA PRO A 14 -12.32 -9.45 3.62
C PRO A 14 -11.88 -9.47 2.14
N ALA A 15 -12.66 -8.83 1.25
CA ALA A 15 -12.30 -8.72 -0.16
C ALA A 15 -11.01 -7.90 -0.40
N VAL A 16 -10.74 -6.87 0.42
CA VAL A 16 -9.50 -6.08 0.35
C VAL A 16 -8.33 -6.91 0.84
N VAL A 17 -8.48 -7.58 1.98
CA VAL A 17 -7.45 -8.46 2.55
C VAL A 17 -7.08 -9.60 1.59
N ALA A 18 -8.08 -10.25 0.97
CA ALA A 18 -7.84 -11.29 -0.03
C ALA A 18 -7.08 -10.77 -1.25
N ASN A 19 -7.46 -9.61 -1.79
CA ASN A 19 -6.74 -9.00 -2.92
C ASN A 19 -5.29 -8.62 -2.55
N LEU A 20 -5.04 -8.18 -1.32
CA LEU A 20 -3.69 -7.88 -0.84
C LEU A 20 -2.87 -9.16 -0.64
N ALA A 21 -3.50 -10.28 -0.27
CA ALA A 21 -2.83 -11.58 -0.21
C ALA A 21 -2.38 -12.04 -1.61
N ASP A 22 -3.24 -11.95 -2.61
CA ASP A 22 -2.91 -12.29 -4.00
C ASP A 22 -1.76 -11.40 -4.54
N LEU A 23 -1.78 -10.11 -4.19
CA LEU A 23 -0.71 -9.19 -4.54
C LEU A 23 0.61 -9.52 -3.83
N ALA A 24 0.56 -9.84 -2.53
CA ALA A 24 1.73 -10.28 -1.77
C ALA A 24 2.33 -11.55 -2.38
N GLN A 25 1.51 -12.54 -2.75
CA GLN A 25 1.96 -13.74 -3.44
C GLN A 25 2.67 -13.39 -4.76
N SER A 26 2.08 -12.49 -5.56
CA SER A 26 2.67 -12.05 -6.83
C SER A 26 4.02 -11.36 -6.64
N ILE A 27 4.17 -10.54 -5.60
CA ILE A 27 5.43 -9.85 -5.27
C ILE A 27 6.47 -10.84 -4.73
N SER A 28 6.06 -11.84 -3.95
CA SER A 28 6.98 -12.81 -3.34
C SER A 28 7.76 -13.65 -4.37
N ILE A 29 7.22 -13.79 -5.58
CA ILE A 29 7.86 -14.52 -6.69
C ILE A 29 8.55 -13.61 -7.70
N MET A 30 8.44 -12.28 -7.56
CA MET A 30 9.09 -11.34 -8.45
C MET A 30 10.61 -11.36 -8.21
N PRO A 31 11.44 -11.45 -9.26
CA PRO A 31 12.87 -11.29 -9.09
C PRO A 31 13.17 -9.86 -8.64
N THR A 32 14.09 -9.72 -7.69
CA THR A 32 14.62 -8.43 -7.24
C THR A 32 16.03 -8.17 -7.75
N SER A 33 16.67 -9.15 -8.41
CA SER A 33 18.03 -9.04 -8.95
C SER A 33 18.24 -9.98 -10.15
N GLY A 34 19.39 -9.86 -10.82
CA GLY A 34 19.80 -10.74 -11.93
C GLY A 34 19.35 -10.26 -13.32
N LEU A 35 19.67 -11.05 -14.35
CA LEU A 35 19.49 -10.66 -15.76
C LEU A 35 18.03 -10.52 -16.20
N ILE A 36 17.11 -11.17 -15.47
CA ILE A 36 15.66 -11.12 -15.72
C ILE A 36 15.00 -10.02 -14.88
N PHE A 37 15.71 -9.43 -13.91
CA PHE A 37 15.28 -8.22 -13.23
C PHE A 37 15.36 -7.06 -14.20
N THR A 38 14.30 -6.90 -14.99
CA THR A 38 14.09 -5.67 -15.72
C THR A 38 13.71 -4.64 -14.67
N ALA A 39 14.31 -3.45 -14.74
CA ALA A 39 14.01 -2.33 -13.85
C ALA A 39 12.54 -1.83 -13.95
N GLN A 40 11.65 -2.61 -14.57
CA GLN A 40 10.21 -2.44 -14.68
C GLN A 40 9.42 -3.19 -13.61
N ALA A 41 10.06 -3.86 -12.64
CA ALA A 41 9.36 -4.33 -11.44
C ALA A 41 8.57 -3.15 -10.85
N SER A 42 7.26 -3.33 -10.76
CA SER A 42 6.33 -2.23 -10.60
C SER A 42 6.35 -1.77 -9.14
N LEU A 43 7.14 -0.73 -8.91
CA LEU A 43 7.34 -0.06 -7.61
C LEU A 43 5.99 0.35 -6.96
N GLU A 44 5.02 0.75 -7.79
CA GLU A 44 3.69 1.16 -7.36
C GLU A 44 2.90 0.01 -6.69
N PRO A 45 2.71 -1.18 -7.30
CA PRO A 45 2.11 -2.33 -6.63
C PRO A 45 2.75 -2.72 -5.31
N VAL A 46 4.08 -2.69 -5.19
CA VAL A 46 4.78 -2.99 -3.92
C VAL A 46 4.50 -1.92 -2.88
N PHE A 47 4.56 -0.64 -3.28
CA PHE A 47 4.22 0.47 -2.40
C PHE A 47 2.77 0.39 -1.92
N LEU A 48 1.82 0.12 -2.82
CA LEU A 48 0.40 0.00 -2.49
C LEU A 48 0.12 -1.21 -1.58
N LEU A 49 0.82 -2.33 -1.77
CA LEU A 49 0.76 -3.46 -0.82
C LEU A 49 1.17 -2.98 0.56
N GLY A 50 2.37 -2.40 0.67
CA GLY A 50 2.90 -1.89 1.92
C GLY A 50 2.02 -0.82 2.56
N LEU A 51 1.35 0.03 1.77
CA LEU A 51 0.48 1.09 2.26
C LEU A 51 -0.84 0.55 2.81
N LEU A 52 -1.46 -0.41 2.10
CA LEU A 52 -2.83 -0.84 2.36
C LEU A 52 -2.95 -2.02 3.32
N VAL A 53 -1.85 -2.74 3.53
CA VAL A 53 -1.80 -3.94 4.36
C VAL A 53 -2.28 -3.70 5.79
N THR A 54 -2.94 -4.72 6.32
CA THR A 54 -3.37 -4.82 7.73
C THR A 54 -2.95 -6.14 8.38
N VAL A 55 -2.22 -6.99 7.65
CA VAL A 55 -1.67 -8.29 8.06
C VAL A 55 -0.15 -8.19 7.99
N GLU A 56 0.53 -8.40 9.12
CA GLU A 56 1.98 -8.20 9.22
C GLU A 56 2.78 -8.97 8.16
N ASP A 57 2.41 -10.23 7.91
CA ASP A 57 3.10 -11.08 6.93
C ASP A 57 3.11 -10.46 5.52
N HIS A 58 2.02 -9.80 5.09
CA HIS A 58 2.02 -9.16 3.77
C HIS A 58 2.85 -7.86 3.76
N PHE A 59 2.98 -7.17 4.91
CA PHE A 59 3.84 -5.99 5.02
C PHE A 59 5.30 -6.41 4.89
N GLN A 60 5.67 -7.52 5.52
CA GLN A 60 7.01 -8.09 5.45
C GLN A 60 7.44 -8.38 4.01
N ILE A 61 6.53 -8.88 3.16
CA ILE A 61 6.82 -9.09 1.73
C ILE A 61 7.17 -7.77 1.02
N ALA A 62 6.41 -6.70 1.24
CA ALA A 62 6.72 -5.40 0.66
C ALA A 62 8.04 -4.85 1.20
N HIS A 63 8.25 -4.96 2.52
CA HIS A 63 9.47 -4.54 3.20
C HIS A 63 10.72 -5.22 2.64
N GLU A 64 10.71 -6.55 2.52
CA GLU A 64 11.83 -7.34 1.98
C GLU A 64 12.13 -6.98 0.54
N TRP A 65 11.10 -6.79 -0.28
CA TRP A 65 11.28 -6.34 -1.66
C TRP A 65 12.00 -4.98 -1.71
N PHE A 66 11.58 -4.01 -0.89
CA PHE A 66 12.23 -2.69 -0.84
C PHE A 66 13.70 -2.81 -0.39
N GLN A 67 13.98 -3.58 0.66
CA GLN A 67 15.35 -3.79 1.14
C GLN A 67 16.25 -4.38 0.03
N GLN A 68 15.77 -5.40 -0.67
CA GLN A 68 16.53 -6.04 -1.75
C GLN A 68 16.80 -5.11 -2.95
N VAL A 69 15.90 -4.17 -3.24
CA VAL A 69 16.02 -3.27 -4.39
C VAL A 69 16.77 -1.97 -4.04
N ILE A 70 16.77 -1.53 -2.78
CA ILE A 70 17.54 -0.35 -2.33
C ILE A 70 19.03 -0.54 -2.55
N ASP A 71 19.54 -1.76 -2.33
CA ASP A 71 20.96 -2.08 -2.53
C ASP A 71 21.38 -2.10 -4.02
N ILE A 72 20.42 -1.97 -4.94
CA ILE A 72 20.66 -2.01 -6.38
C ILE A 72 20.78 -0.56 -6.91
N PRO A 73 21.91 -0.19 -7.54
CA PRO A 73 22.25 1.21 -7.86
C PRO A 73 21.42 1.85 -9.00
N VAL A 74 20.27 1.29 -9.34
CA VAL A 74 19.53 1.60 -10.58
C VAL A 74 18.40 2.62 -10.35
N ARG A 75 17.97 2.87 -9.09
CA ARG A 75 16.79 3.72 -8.80
C ARG A 75 16.97 4.56 -7.52
N SER A 76 17.37 5.82 -7.68
CA SER A 76 17.51 6.77 -6.55
C SER A 76 16.21 7.06 -5.79
N SER A 77 15.04 6.82 -6.40
CA SER A 77 13.73 7.07 -5.79
C SER A 77 13.21 5.96 -4.88
N VAL A 78 13.86 4.78 -4.84
CA VAL A 78 13.35 3.63 -4.06
C VAL A 78 13.53 3.87 -2.56
N SER A 79 14.69 4.38 -2.13
CA SER A 79 14.94 4.65 -0.70
C SER A 79 13.99 5.71 -0.14
N PRO A 80 13.82 6.91 -0.75
CA PRO A 80 12.85 7.89 -0.25
C PRO A 80 11.42 7.36 -0.19
N LEU A 81 11.02 6.55 -1.18
CA LEU A 81 9.68 5.97 -1.22
C LEU A 81 9.44 4.97 -0.10
N TYR A 82 10.45 4.14 0.20
CA TYR A 82 10.40 3.20 1.31
C TYR A 82 10.37 3.91 2.66
N ASP A 83 11.18 4.97 2.84
CA ASP A 83 11.17 5.77 4.06
C ASP A 83 9.80 6.42 4.30
N ALA A 84 9.18 6.96 3.25
CA ALA A 84 7.81 7.48 3.30
C ALA A 84 6.80 6.38 3.67
N LEU A 85 6.93 5.18 3.10
CA LEU A 85 6.05 4.05 3.44
C LEU A 85 6.14 3.70 4.94
N VAL A 86 7.35 3.61 5.49
CA VAL A 86 7.58 3.31 6.92
C VAL A 86 7.01 4.44 7.79
N CYS A 87 7.21 5.70 7.40
CA CYS A 87 6.64 6.85 8.10
C CYS A 87 5.11 6.77 8.14
N ILE A 88 4.50 6.52 6.98
CA ILE A 88 3.05 6.40 6.83
C ILE A 88 2.46 5.31 7.73
N GLN A 89 3.07 4.13 7.77
CA GLN A 89 2.61 3.01 8.61
C GLN A 89 2.55 3.37 10.11
N ARG A 90 3.49 4.19 10.61
CA ARG A 90 3.55 4.58 12.03
C ARG A 90 2.31 5.37 12.48
N TRP A 91 1.72 6.16 11.59
CA TRP A 91 0.58 7.00 11.94
C TRP A 91 -0.76 6.51 11.38
N MET A 92 -0.76 5.68 10.32
CA MET A 92 -1.99 5.35 9.59
C MET A 92 -3.07 4.71 10.47
N ASN A 93 -2.70 3.78 11.36
CA ASN A 93 -3.67 3.10 12.22
C ASN A 93 -4.22 4.00 13.34
N ASN A 94 -3.48 5.05 13.71
CA ASN A 94 -3.86 5.97 14.78
C ASN A 94 -4.69 7.15 14.25
N GLU A 95 -4.40 7.63 13.04
CA GLU A 95 -4.98 8.86 12.50
C GLU A 95 -6.04 8.65 11.42
N ILE A 96 -6.11 7.46 10.82
CA ILE A 96 -7.15 7.11 9.83
C ILE A 96 -8.13 6.13 10.48
N SER A 97 -9.27 6.65 10.92
CA SER A 97 -10.37 5.83 11.42
C SER A 97 -10.94 4.95 10.30
N VAL A 98 -10.65 3.65 10.38
CA VAL A 98 -11.22 2.64 9.47
C VAL A 98 -12.41 1.96 10.16
N PRO A 99 -13.57 1.83 9.49
CA PRO A 99 -14.71 1.11 10.05
C PRO A 99 -14.32 -0.31 10.47
N ALA A 100 -14.84 -0.77 11.62
CA ALA A 100 -14.60 -2.13 12.08
C ALA A 100 -15.17 -3.15 11.08
N PRO A 101 -14.54 -4.33 10.93
CA PRO A 101 -14.92 -5.33 9.92
C PRO A 101 -16.38 -5.80 10.02
N ASN A 102 -16.97 -5.73 11.22
CA ASN A 102 -18.29 -6.28 11.51
C ASN A 102 -19.44 -5.25 11.40
N ILE A 103 -19.13 -4.01 10.99
CA ILE A 103 -20.16 -2.99 10.78
C ILE A 103 -20.83 -3.25 9.43
N LYS A 104 -22.17 -3.36 9.43
CA LYS A 104 -22.94 -3.47 8.19
C LYS A 104 -22.70 -2.23 7.35
N MET A 105 -22.01 -2.40 6.22
CA MET A 105 -21.68 -1.28 5.34
C MET A 105 -22.94 -0.72 4.66
N PRO A 106 -23.02 0.61 4.49
CA PRO A 106 -24.04 1.23 3.66
C PRO A 106 -24.07 0.61 2.26
N LEU A 107 -25.28 0.42 1.75
CA LEU A 107 -25.54 -0.13 0.42
C LEU A 107 -24.96 0.79 -0.65
N THR A 108 -25.16 2.10 -0.53
CA THR A 108 -24.63 3.07 -1.48
C THR A 108 -23.19 3.44 -1.14
N ILE A 109 -22.38 3.69 -2.17
CA ILE A 109 -20.97 4.09 -1.98
C ILE A 109 -20.87 5.49 -1.38
N ALA A 110 -21.81 6.38 -1.74
CA ALA A 110 -21.84 7.77 -1.28
C ALA A 110 -21.97 7.90 0.24
N GLU A 111 -22.66 6.96 0.89
CA GLU A 111 -22.87 6.92 2.34
C GLU A 111 -21.67 6.30 3.10
N ARG A 112 -20.72 5.68 2.40
CA ARG A 112 -19.53 5.07 3.03
C ARG A 112 -18.53 6.15 3.43
N GLN A 113 -17.84 5.92 4.54
CA GLN A 113 -16.77 6.80 4.99
C GLN A 113 -15.68 6.93 3.90
N PRO A 114 -15.27 8.15 3.53
CA PRO A 114 -14.26 8.41 2.51
C PRO A 114 -12.85 8.22 3.11
N TRP A 115 -12.58 7.04 3.67
CA TRP A 115 -11.34 6.77 4.41
C TRP A 115 -10.11 6.83 3.48
N TRP A 116 -10.26 6.41 2.22
CA TRP A 116 -9.19 6.43 1.23
C TRP A 116 -8.81 7.87 0.91
N GLU A 117 -9.79 8.71 0.60
CA GLU A 117 -9.57 10.13 0.28
C GLU A 117 -8.95 10.85 1.48
N ARG A 118 -9.42 10.58 2.71
CA ARG A 118 -8.81 11.11 3.93
C ARG A 118 -7.36 10.66 4.11
N MET A 119 -7.06 9.40 3.82
CA MET A 119 -5.70 8.87 3.89
C MET A 119 -4.80 9.54 2.85
N VAL A 120 -5.25 9.65 1.60
CA VAL A 120 -4.53 10.34 0.52
C VAL A 120 -4.25 11.79 0.89
N SER A 121 -5.24 12.53 1.40
CA SER A 121 -5.05 13.91 1.85
C SER A 121 -4.01 14.02 2.97
N LYS A 122 -4.00 13.09 3.94
CA LYS A 122 -2.98 13.07 5.00
C LYS A 122 -1.59 12.71 4.48
N VAL A 123 -1.48 11.79 3.53
CA VAL A 123 -0.20 11.47 2.87
C VAL A 123 0.31 12.70 2.13
N GLN A 124 -0.56 13.41 1.41
CA GLN A 124 -0.19 14.66 0.74
C GLN A 124 0.24 15.75 1.73
N GLU A 125 -0.41 15.86 2.89
CA GLU A 125 0.00 16.80 3.93
C GLU A 125 1.38 16.49 4.51
N LYS A 126 1.70 15.21 4.72
CA LYS A 126 2.91 14.78 5.45
C LYS A 126 4.10 14.42 4.57
N GLU A 127 3.85 14.01 3.32
CA GLU A 127 4.83 13.38 2.42
C GLU A 127 4.79 13.98 1.00
N ALA A 128 4.25 15.21 0.82
CA ALA A 128 4.07 15.86 -0.49
C ALA A 128 5.34 15.98 -1.34
N GLU A 129 6.51 16.05 -0.71
CA GLU A 129 7.79 16.14 -1.44
C GLU A 129 8.21 14.80 -2.06
N ILE A 130 7.66 13.68 -1.58
CA ILE A 130 8.05 12.32 -1.96
C ILE A 130 6.94 11.64 -2.78
N LEU A 131 5.68 11.93 -2.47
CA LEU A 131 4.52 11.18 -2.97
C LEU A 131 3.50 12.08 -3.67
N CYS A 132 3.08 11.65 -4.87
CA CYS A 132 1.94 12.18 -5.58
C CYS A 132 0.89 11.08 -5.75
N LEU A 133 -0.06 11.01 -4.82
CA LEU A 133 -1.21 10.12 -4.89
C LEU A 133 -2.41 10.93 -5.44
N THR A 134 -2.43 11.16 -6.76
CA THR A 134 -3.57 11.82 -7.46
C THR A 134 -4.66 10.85 -7.85
#